data_AF-A0A7X7WD49-F1
#
_entry.id   AF-A0A7X7WD49-F1
#
_cell.length_a   1.000
_cell.length_b   1.000
_cell.length_c   1.000
_cell.angle_alpha   90.00
_cell.angle_beta   90.00
_cell.angle_gamma   90.00
#
_symmetry.space_group_name_H-M   'P 1'
#
loop_
_entity.id
_entity.type
_entity.pdbx_description
1 polymer ?
#
loop_
_entity_poly.entity_id
_entity_poly.type
_entity_poly.pdbx_seq_one_letter_code
_entity_poly.pdbx_strand_id
1 'polypeptide(L)'
;MQNKNLICMEPVYKAQADKLQEKILKTEKEAEDILEKICFTEILIRNFEKEKIEPKLKKLEDRLNNLKILLGMKSKSEKKYKKENEKNTDEENLKSIYRKLAKAYHPDKNASASVKNFYCERMKEINLLFSKKDINGLKRILRKSFLELQNGDSNLFRMEKLKKILEEAEEEKRFYSDKMDEVLKSARYKATKMKEEELKIFLSEKEEEIKREIKIYSEIFYSSLKKR
;
A
#
# COMPACT_ATOMS: atom_id res chain seq x y z
N MET A 1 -12.54 -17.54 42.03
CA MET A 1 -12.90 -18.89 41.55
C MET A 1 -13.22 -18.79 40.07
N GLN A 2 -12.41 -19.38 39.19
CA GLN A 2 -12.73 -19.42 37.76
C GLN A 2 -13.97 -20.32 37.56
N ASN A 3 -14.92 -19.84 36.76
CA ASN A 3 -16.20 -20.49 36.52
C ASN A 3 -15.95 -21.86 35.86
N LYS A 4 -16.36 -22.98 36.48
CA LYS A 4 -16.09 -24.35 35.97
C LYS A 4 -16.58 -24.56 34.53
N ASN A 5 -17.60 -23.82 34.11
CA ASN A 5 -18.15 -23.83 32.74
C ASN A 5 -17.22 -23.19 31.69
N LEU A 6 -16.27 -22.32 32.08
CA LEU A 6 -15.29 -21.75 31.14
C LEU A 6 -14.17 -22.74 30.83
N ILE A 7 -13.78 -23.55 31.81
CA ILE A 7 -12.68 -24.51 31.68
C ILE A 7 -13.03 -25.64 30.69
N CYS A 8 -14.29 -26.07 30.61
CA CYS A 8 -14.70 -27.10 29.65
C CYS A 8 -14.77 -26.60 28.20
N MET A 9 -14.85 -25.28 27.98
CA MET A 9 -14.96 -24.66 26.65
C MET A 9 -13.61 -24.20 26.08
N GLU A 10 -12.54 -24.18 26.88
CA GLU A 10 -11.17 -23.85 26.44
C GLU A 10 -10.69 -24.56 25.17
N PRO A 11 -10.90 -25.88 24.95
CA PRO A 11 -10.51 -26.54 23.71
C PRO A 11 -11.33 -26.06 22.50
N VAL A 12 -12.60 -25.71 22.70
CA VAL A 12 -13.48 -25.17 21.65
C VAL A 12 -12.98 -23.78 21.24
N TYR A 13 -12.70 -22.91 22.21
CA TYR A 13 -12.15 -21.58 21.95
C TYR A 13 -10.78 -21.64 21.28
N LYS A 14 -9.93 -22.60 21.66
CA LYS A 14 -8.64 -22.82 21.00
C LYS A 14 -8.82 -23.17 19.52
N ALA A 15 -9.70 -24.12 19.20
CA ALA A 15 -9.96 -24.50 17.82
C ALA A 15 -10.56 -23.35 16.99
N GLN A 16 -11.41 -22.51 17.60
CA GLN A 16 -11.94 -21.31 16.94
C GLN A 16 -10.85 -20.25 16.71
N ALA A 17 -9.96 -20.03 17.68
CA ALA A 17 -8.83 -19.13 17.53
C ALA A 17 -7.89 -19.58 16.39
N ASP A 18 -7.57 -20.87 16.31
CA ASP A 18 -6.74 -21.43 15.23
C ASP A 18 -7.38 -21.19 13.85
N LYS A 19 -8.69 -21.40 13.72
CA LYS A 19 -9.44 -21.09 12.49
C LYS A 19 -9.43 -19.60 12.12
N LEU A 20 -9.48 -18.72 13.13
CA LEU A 20 -9.39 -17.27 12.89
C LEU A 20 -8.00 -16.88 12.39
N GLN A 21 -6.93 -17.48 12.92
CA GLN A 21 -5.57 -17.22 12.44
C GLN A 21 -5.40 -17.60 10.97
N GLU A 22 -5.92 -18.76 10.56
CA GLU A 22 -5.91 -19.18 9.16
C GLU A 22 -6.67 -18.21 8.26
N LYS A 23 -7.85 -17.74 8.71
CA LYS A 23 -8.64 -16.74 7.98
C LYS A 23 -7.89 -15.41 7.84
N ILE A 24 -7.29 -14.91 8.93
CA ILE A 24 -6.50 -13.68 8.91
C ILE A 24 -5.38 -13.79 7.88
N LEU A 25 -4.59 -14.87 7.93
CA LEU A 25 -3.48 -15.08 7.00
C LEU A 25 -3.96 -15.09 5.54
N LYS A 26 -5.09 -15.75 5.27
CA LYS A 26 -5.69 -15.78 3.94
C LYS A 26 -6.13 -14.39 3.48
N THR A 27 -6.84 -13.65 4.33
CA THR A 27 -7.31 -12.29 4.01
C THR A 27 -6.16 -11.31 3.79
N GLU A 28 -5.12 -11.36 4.64
CA GLU A 28 -3.92 -10.54 4.48
C GLU A 28 -3.23 -10.83 3.14
N LYS A 29 -3.07 -12.10 2.79
CA LYS A 29 -2.47 -12.49 1.50
C LYS A 29 -3.29 -11.99 0.30
N GLU A 30 -4.62 -12.09 0.38
CA GLU A 30 -5.50 -11.55 -0.67
C GLU A 30 -5.37 -10.01 -0.78
N ALA A 31 -5.21 -9.31 0.34
CA ALA A 31 -4.98 -7.87 0.34
C ALA A 31 -3.61 -7.50 -0.31
N GLU A 32 -2.56 -8.26 0.02
CA GLU A 32 -1.23 -8.09 -0.58
C GLU A 32 -1.24 -8.35 -2.09
N ASP A 33 -1.90 -9.42 -2.55
CA ASP A 33 -2.05 -9.74 -3.97
C ASP A 33 -2.74 -8.60 -4.74
N ILE A 34 -3.72 -7.93 -4.13
CA ILE A 34 -4.39 -6.76 -4.73
C ILE A 34 -3.45 -5.57 -4.77
N LEU A 35 -2.72 -5.30 -3.69
CA LEU A 35 -1.75 -4.20 -3.63
C LEU A 35 -0.64 -4.37 -4.68
N GLU A 36 -0.11 -5.57 -4.86
CA GLU A 36 0.88 -5.87 -5.91
C GLU A 36 0.32 -5.57 -7.30
N LYS A 37 -0.94 -5.95 -7.58
CA LYS A 37 -1.61 -5.63 -8.84
C LYS A 37 -1.78 -4.12 -9.04
N ILE A 38 -2.11 -3.38 -7.98
CA ILE A 38 -2.18 -1.91 -8.04
C ILE A 38 -0.81 -1.35 -8.41
N CYS A 39 0.25 -1.73 -7.70
CA CYS A 39 1.60 -1.24 -7.95
C CYS A 39 2.05 -1.55 -9.38
N PHE A 40 1.83 -2.77 -9.86
CA PHE A 40 2.15 -3.15 -11.24
C PHE A 40 1.38 -2.30 -12.26
N THR A 41 0.08 -2.09 -12.03
CA THR A 41 -0.77 -1.29 -12.91
C THR A 41 -0.34 0.17 -12.93
N GLU A 42 0.02 0.75 -11.79
CA GLU A 42 0.55 2.12 -11.69
C GLU A 42 1.90 2.25 -12.42
N ILE A 43 2.78 1.25 -12.32
CA ILE A 43 4.05 1.23 -13.07
C ILE A 43 3.79 1.19 -14.57
N LEU A 44 2.85 0.34 -15.03
CA LEU A 44 2.46 0.27 -16.43
C LEU A 44 1.95 1.62 -16.94
N ILE A 45 1.04 2.25 -16.20
CA ILE A 45 0.51 3.58 -16.54
C ILE A 45 1.64 4.60 -16.64
N ARG A 46 2.55 4.62 -15.66
CA ARG A 46 3.66 5.57 -15.62
C ARG A 46 4.63 5.38 -16.78
N ASN A 47 4.95 4.14 -17.14
CA ASN A 47 5.82 3.86 -18.27
C ASN A 47 5.15 4.28 -19.58
N PHE A 48 3.86 3.99 -19.74
CA PHE A 48 3.07 4.44 -20.88
C PHE A 48 3.02 5.97 -21.01
N GLU A 49 2.79 6.68 -19.90
CA GLU A 49 2.79 8.15 -19.87
C GLU A 49 4.15 8.70 -20.35
N LYS A 50 5.26 8.17 -19.82
CA LYS A 50 6.62 8.57 -20.20
C LYS A 50 6.96 8.30 -21.66
N GLU A 51 6.54 7.16 -22.20
CA GLU A 51 6.92 6.73 -23.54
C GLU A 51 6.04 7.32 -24.63
N LYS A 52 4.74 7.48 -24.38
CA LYS A 52 3.75 7.82 -25.43
C LYS A 52 3.17 9.22 -25.28
N ILE A 53 3.01 9.71 -24.04
CA ILE A 53 2.31 10.97 -23.77
C ILE A 53 3.32 12.12 -23.60
N GLU A 54 4.27 11.98 -22.67
CA GLU A 54 5.26 13.03 -22.35
C GLU A 54 6.00 13.58 -23.58
N PRO A 55 6.50 12.77 -24.54
CA PRO A 55 7.27 13.29 -25.66
C PRO A 55 6.48 14.27 -26.54
N LYS A 56 5.15 14.14 -26.58
CA LYS A 56 4.28 15.01 -27.39
C LYS A 56 3.79 16.23 -26.61
N LEU A 57 3.44 16.07 -25.33
CA LEU A 57 2.77 17.11 -24.56
C LEU A 57 3.72 17.95 -23.68
N LYS A 58 4.89 17.43 -23.31
CA LYS A 58 5.78 18.05 -22.33
C LYS A 58 6.13 19.51 -22.62
N LYS A 59 6.46 19.83 -23.87
CA LYS A 59 6.79 21.21 -24.27
C LYS A 59 5.63 22.19 -24.03
N LEU A 60 4.39 21.75 -24.27
CA LEU A 60 3.20 22.56 -24.06
C LEU A 60 2.87 22.67 -22.57
N GLU A 61 2.99 21.57 -21.82
CA GLU A 61 2.81 21.56 -20.37
C GLU A 61 3.80 22.47 -19.65
N ASP A 62 5.09 22.43 -20.04
CA ASP A 62 6.12 23.31 -19.50
C ASP A 62 5.79 24.78 -19.77
N ARG A 63 5.35 25.10 -21.00
CA ARG A 63 4.92 26.46 -21.36
C ARG A 63 3.72 26.92 -20.53
N LEU A 64 2.72 26.07 -20.36
CA LEU A 64 1.53 26.35 -19.55
C LEU A 64 1.90 26.57 -18.08
N ASN A 65 2.77 25.72 -17.52
CA ASN A 65 3.25 25.86 -16.15
C ASN A 65 4.03 27.17 -15.96
N ASN A 66 4.89 27.55 -16.90
CA ASN A 66 5.61 28.82 -16.85
C ASN A 66 4.66 30.02 -16.84
N LEU A 67 3.60 30.00 -17.66
CA LEU A 67 2.57 31.05 -17.64
C LEU A 67 1.84 31.11 -16.29
N LYS A 68 1.47 29.97 -15.73
CA LYS A 68 0.84 29.88 -14.40
C LYS A 68 1.75 30.46 -13.32
N ILE A 69 3.05 30.15 -13.35
CA ILE A 69 4.06 30.70 -12.43
C ILE A 69 4.17 32.23 -12.57
N LEU A 70 4.25 32.74 -13.80
CA LEU A 70 4.32 34.18 -14.08
C LEU A 70 3.10 34.95 -13.56
N LEU A 71 1.94 34.29 -13.51
CA LEU A 71 0.70 34.81 -12.94
C LEU A 71 0.62 34.63 -11.41
N GLY A 72 1.68 34.15 -10.76
CA GLY A 72 1.73 33.93 -9.31
C GLY A 72 0.99 32.67 -8.84
N MET A 73 0.57 31.78 -9.75
CA MET A 73 -0.04 30.51 -9.37
C MET A 73 1.05 29.54 -8.90
N LYS A 74 0.77 28.79 -7.83
CA LYS A 74 1.70 27.76 -7.33
C LYS A 74 1.89 26.70 -8.41
N SER A 75 3.12 26.54 -8.88
CA SER A 75 3.47 25.43 -9.77
C SER A 75 3.21 24.10 -9.06
N LYS A 76 2.76 23.09 -9.81
CA LYS A 76 2.71 21.70 -9.32
C LYS A 76 4.10 21.04 -9.24
N SER A 77 5.19 21.81 -9.25
CA SER A 77 6.53 21.23 -9.28
C SER A 77 6.79 20.37 -8.05
N GLU A 78 6.94 19.08 -8.36
CA GLU A 78 7.54 17.99 -7.61
C GLU A 78 7.70 18.21 -6.10
N LYS A 79 6.87 17.51 -5.33
CA LYS A 79 7.22 17.16 -3.95
C LYS A 79 8.58 16.46 -3.99
N LYS A 80 9.66 17.20 -3.69
CA LYS A 80 10.98 16.64 -3.40
C LYS A 80 10.81 15.66 -2.24
N TYR A 81 10.81 14.37 -2.54
CA TYR A 81 10.96 13.34 -1.54
C TYR A 81 12.36 13.50 -0.94
N LYS A 82 12.44 14.15 0.22
CA LYS A 82 13.62 14.08 1.07
C LYS A 82 13.80 12.61 1.47
N LYS A 83 14.76 11.95 0.83
CA LYS A 83 15.27 10.65 1.26
C LYS A 83 16.42 10.95 2.22
N GLU A 84 16.08 11.19 3.49
CA GLU A 84 17.10 11.32 4.54
C GLU A 84 17.61 9.91 4.90
N ASN A 85 18.93 9.77 4.82
CA ASN A 85 19.69 8.57 5.15
C ASN A 85 19.86 8.49 6.67
N GLU A 86 19.13 7.60 7.34
CA GLU A 86 19.46 7.10 8.68
C GLU A 86 20.00 5.67 8.51
N LYS A 87 21.33 5.50 8.39
CA LYS A 87 21.90 4.19 8.01
C LYS A 87 22.58 3.40 9.13
N ASN A 88 22.84 4.00 10.30
CA ASN A 88 23.65 3.31 11.32
C ASN A 88 22.88 2.94 12.61
N THR A 89 21.82 3.67 12.98
CA THR A 89 21.00 3.34 14.18
C THR A 89 19.96 2.25 13.93
N ASP A 90 19.67 1.96 12.66
CA ASP A 90 18.59 1.05 12.28
C ASP A 90 18.99 -0.43 12.27
N GLU A 91 20.27 -0.78 12.05
CA GLU A 91 20.65 -2.19 11.89
C GLU A 91 20.59 -3.00 13.20
N GLU A 92 20.98 -2.42 14.33
CA GLU A 92 20.88 -3.08 15.64
C GLU A 92 19.42 -3.27 16.04
N ASN A 93 18.60 -2.25 15.83
CA ASN A 93 17.16 -2.29 16.07
C ASN A 93 16.47 -3.34 15.17
N LEU A 94 16.85 -3.39 13.89
CA LEU A 94 16.36 -4.39 12.93
C LEU A 94 16.66 -5.81 13.41
N LYS A 95 17.91 -6.10 13.79
CA LYS A 95 18.34 -7.41 14.32
C LYS A 95 17.62 -7.75 15.62
N SER A 96 17.45 -6.78 16.51
CA SER A 96 16.77 -6.96 17.80
C SER A 96 15.30 -7.36 17.60
N ILE A 97 14.57 -6.63 16.75
CA ILE A 97 13.16 -6.94 16.44
C ILE A 97 13.05 -8.30 15.76
N TYR A 98 13.92 -8.58 14.77
CA TYR A 98 13.96 -9.86 14.10
C TYR A 98 14.14 -11.02 15.08
N ARG A 99 15.11 -10.95 16.00
CA ARG A 99 15.34 -12.02 16.99
C ARG A 99 14.14 -12.24 17.91
N LYS A 100 13.47 -11.17 18.34
CA LYS A 100 12.24 -11.27 19.14
C LYS A 100 11.14 -12.00 18.38
N LEU A 101 10.92 -11.62 17.11
CA LEU A 101 9.94 -12.24 16.24
C LEU A 101 10.28 -13.69 15.89
N ALA A 102 11.53 -13.99 15.57
CA ALA A 102 12.01 -15.34 15.31
C ALA A 102 11.78 -16.27 16.50
N LYS A 103 12.09 -15.81 17.73
CA LYS A 103 11.77 -16.56 18.96
C LYS A 103 10.26 -16.72 19.17
N ALA A 104 9.47 -15.75 18.73
CA ALA A 104 8.03 -15.73 18.90
C ALA A 104 7.32 -16.71 17.95
N TYR A 105 7.73 -16.77 16.68
CA TYR A 105 7.10 -17.56 15.60
C TYR A 105 7.95 -18.74 15.13
N HIS A 106 8.94 -19.21 15.91
CA HIS A 106 9.76 -20.34 15.48
C HIS A 106 8.91 -21.59 15.22
N PRO A 107 9.05 -22.26 14.05
CA PRO A 107 8.28 -23.46 13.70
C PRO A 107 8.43 -24.62 14.71
N ASP A 108 9.58 -24.71 15.38
CA ASP A 108 9.89 -25.76 16.36
C ASP A 108 9.13 -25.61 17.69
N LYS A 109 8.32 -24.55 17.87
CA LYS A 109 7.43 -24.49 19.02
C LYS A 109 6.43 -25.65 18.96
N ASN A 110 6.25 -26.33 20.09
CA ASN A 110 5.29 -27.42 20.26
C ASN A 110 3.85 -26.90 20.10
N ALA A 111 3.41 -26.80 18.85
CA ALA A 111 2.11 -26.30 18.44
C ALA A 111 1.34 -27.34 17.62
N SER A 112 0.02 -27.16 17.51
CA SER A 112 -0.83 -27.94 16.59
C SER A 112 -0.38 -27.76 15.14
N ALA A 113 -0.75 -28.68 14.24
CA ALA A 113 -0.34 -28.61 12.83
C ALA A 113 -0.78 -27.30 12.13
N SER A 114 -1.98 -26.79 12.41
CA SER A 114 -2.45 -25.50 11.86
C SER A 114 -1.60 -24.32 12.35
N VAL A 115 -1.31 -24.28 13.65
CA VAL A 115 -0.48 -23.22 14.25
C VAL A 115 0.96 -23.31 13.75
N LYS A 116 1.49 -24.51 13.51
CA LYS A 116 2.81 -24.68 12.87
C LYS A 116 2.84 -24.07 11.47
N ASN A 117 1.82 -24.31 10.65
CA ASN A 117 1.73 -23.69 9.32
C ASN A 117 1.69 -22.16 9.41
N PHE A 118 0.88 -21.63 10.33
CA PHE A 118 0.82 -20.19 10.59
C PHE A 118 2.19 -19.61 11.00
N TYR A 119 2.92 -20.30 11.90
CA TYR A 119 4.27 -19.90 12.31
C TYR A 119 5.28 -19.96 11.17
N CYS A 120 5.22 -21.00 10.34
CA CYS A 120 6.06 -21.11 9.15
C CYS A 120 5.83 -19.94 8.19
N GLU A 121 4.57 -19.59 7.89
CA GLU A 121 4.24 -18.48 6.98
C GLU A 121 4.66 -17.13 7.57
N ARG A 122 4.37 -16.87 8.85
CA ARG A 122 4.86 -15.66 9.54
C ARG A 122 6.38 -15.56 9.54
N MET A 123 7.08 -16.68 9.77
CA MET A 123 8.55 -16.68 9.76
C MET A 123 9.11 -16.38 8.36
N LYS A 124 8.47 -16.86 7.29
CA LYS A 124 8.83 -16.48 5.91
C LYS A 124 8.66 -14.98 5.68
N GLU A 125 7.55 -14.40 6.12
CA GLU A 125 7.29 -12.95 6.04
C GLU A 125 8.36 -12.15 6.80
N ILE A 126 8.66 -12.56 8.04
CA ILE A 126 9.70 -11.95 8.88
C ILE A 126 11.07 -12.00 8.20
N ASN A 127 11.45 -13.15 7.63
CA ASN A 127 12.70 -13.31 6.89
C ASN A 127 12.77 -12.40 5.67
N LEU A 128 11.67 -12.30 4.91
CA LEU A 128 11.58 -11.44 3.74
C LEU A 128 11.75 -9.97 4.13
N LEU A 129 11.03 -9.49 5.14
CA LEU A 129 11.15 -8.10 5.62
C LEU A 129 12.55 -7.79 6.16
N PHE A 130 13.16 -8.74 6.88
CA PHE A 130 14.53 -8.60 7.36
C PHE A 130 15.53 -8.51 6.20
N SER A 131 15.39 -9.34 5.16
CA SER A 131 16.26 -9.28 3.96
C SER A 131 16.11 -7.96 3.19
N LYS A 132 14.90 -7.40 3.17
CA LYS A 132 14.60 -6.09 2.57
C LYS A 132 15.05 -4.91 3.45
N LYS A 133 15.52 -5.18 4.67
CA LYS A 133 15.80 -4.18 5.73
C LYS A 133 14.58 -3.30 6.04
N ASP A 134 13.37 -3.85 5.94
CA ASP A 134 12.14 -3.12 6.23
C ASP A 134 11.82 -3.16 7.74
N ILE A 135 12.35 -2.17 8.46
CA ILE A 135 12.14 -2.05 9.91
C ILE A 135 10.68 -1.76 10.27
N ASN A 136 9.93 -1.07 9.42
CA ASN A 136 8.55 -0.69 9.68
C ASN A 136 7.63 -1.91 9.54
N GLY A 137 7.85 -2.74 8.53
CA GLY A 137 7.19 -4.03 8.39
C GLY A 137 7.43 -4.93 9.61
N LEU A 138 8.69 -5.05 10.06
CA LEU A 138 9.01 -5.84 11.26
C LEU A 138 8.35 -5.27 12.53
N LYS A 139 8.33 -3.94 12.72
CA LYS A 139 7.61 -3.30 13.85
C LYS A 139 6.11 -3.59 13.80
N ARG A 140 5.51 -3.60 12.61
CA ARG A 140 4.09 -3.93 12.39
C ARG A 140 3.79 -5.36 12.83
N ILE A 141 4.59 -6.35 12.40
CA ILE A 141 4.43 -7.75 12.84
C ILE A 141 4.65 -7.85 14.35
N LEU A 142 5.63 -7.16 14.91
CA LEU A 142 5.88 -7.19 16.35
C LEU A 142 4.65 -6.75 17.15
N ARG A 143 3.96 -5.68 16.73
CA ARG A 143 2.71 -5.25 17.38
C ARG A 143 1.61 -6.31 17.26
N LYS A 144 1.44 -6.93 16.09
CA LYS A 144 0.46 -8.01 15.87
C LYS A 144 0.78 -9.24 16.72
N SER A 145 2.06 -9.55 16.93
CA SER A 145 2.49 -10.74 17.68
C SER A 145 2.00 -10.80 19.11
N PHE A 146 1.82 -9.65 19.76
CA PHE A 146 1.24 -9.59 21.11
C PHE A 146 -0.23 -10.01 21.15
N LEU A 147 -0.95 -9.90 20.02
CA LEU A 147 -2.35 -10.29 19.89
C LEU A 147 -2.50 -11.71 19.34
N GLU A 148 -1.61 -12.11 18.44
CA GLU A 148 -1.66 -13.42 17.77
C GLU A 148 -1.17 -14.57 18.67
N LEU A 149 -0.21 -14.31 19.55
CA LEU A 149 0.45 -15.32 20.37
C LEU A 149 -0.20 -15.45 21.75
N GLN A 150 -0.20 -16.68 22.27
CA GLN A 150 -0.81 -17.04 23.55
C GLN A 150 0.08 -16.57 24.72
N ASN A 151 0.04 -15.29 25.04
CA ASN A 151 0.77 -14.73 26.18
C ASN A 151 -0.11 -14.76 27.45
N GLY A 152 -0.34 -15.94 28.01
CA GLY A 152 -0.99 -16.11 29.33
C GLY A 152 -2.49 -15.74 29.41
N ASP A 153 -3.06 -15.13 28.36
CA ASP A 153 -4.48 -14.80 28.24
C ASP A 153 -5.35 -16.05 28.01
N SER A 154 -6.63 -15.99 28.41
CA SER A 154 -7.61 -17.03 28.11
C SER A 154 -7.88 -17.14 26.60
N ASN A 155 -8.23 -18.33 26.10
CA ASN A 155 -8.49 -18.51 24.66
C ASN A 155 -9.69 -17.67 24.18
N LEU A 156 -10.64 -17.38 25.07
CA LEU A 156 -11.76 -16.49 24.79
C LEU A 156 -11.29 -15.06 24.45
N PHE A 157 -10.43 -14.49 25.30
CA PHE A 157 -9.90 -13.13 25.08
C PHE A 157 -8.99 -13.07 23.85
N ARG A 158 -8.20 -14.12 23.62
CA ARG A 158 -7.42 -14.26 22.38
C ARG A 158 -8.33 -14.28 21.15
N MET A 159 -9.44 -15.00 21.20
CA MET A 159 -10.40 -15.08 20.10
C MET A 159 -11.01 -13.70 19.79
N GLU A 160 -11.38 -12.91 20.79
CA GLU A 160 -11.90 -11.54 20.59
C GLU A 160 -10.88 -10.63 19.92
N LYS A 161 -9.61 -10.68 20.36
CA LYS A 161 -8.51 -9.94 19.72
C LYS A 161 -8.32 -10.35 18.26
N LEU A 162 -8.33 -11.67 17.98
CA LEU A 162 -8.18 -12.18 16.61
C LEU A 162 -9.34 -11.75 15.71
N LYS A 163 -10.58 -11.67 16.23
CA LYS A 163 -11.72 -11.14 15.46
C LYS A 163 -11.49 -9.68 15.05
N LYS A 164 -10.96 -8.86 15.95
CA LYS A 164 -10.61 -7.47 15.64
C LYS A 164 -9.51 -7.37 14.57
N ILE A 165 -8.48 -8.21 14.65
CA ILE A 165 -7.43 -8.27 13.62
C ILE A 165 -8.01 -8.69 12.27
N LEU A 166 -8.95 -9.65 12.27
CA LEU A 166 -9.62 -10.08 11.05
C LEU A 166 -10.43 -8.94 10.42
N GLU A 167 -11.17 -8.18 11.23
CA GLU A 167 -11.91 -7.00 10.78
C GLU A 167 -10.99 -5.95 10.16
N GLU A 168 -9.87 -5.63 10.82
CA GLU A 168 -8.85 -4.71 10.29
C GLU A 168 -8.27 -5.21 8.93
N ALA A 169 -8.02 -6.52 8.80
CA ALA A 169 -7.52 -7.11 7.56
C ALA A 169 -8.57 -7.10 6.43
N GLU A 170 -9.84 -7.31 6.75
CA GLU A 170 -10.96 -7.22 5.79
C GLU A 170 -11.17 -5.78 5.31
N GLU A 171 -11.07 -4.80 6.20
CA GLU A 171 -11.10 -3.38 5.85
C GLU A 171 -9.94 -3.00 4.92
N GLU A 172 -8.72 -3.45 5.23
CA GLU A 172 -7.54 -3.21 4.39
C GLU A 172 -7.72 -3.82 2.99
N LYS A 173 -8.18 -5.08 2.92
CA LYS A 173 -8.50 -5.74 1.66
C LYS A 173 -9.55 -4.97 0.85
N ARG A 174 -10.62 -4.51 1.50
CA ARG A 174 -11.68 -3.73 0.86
C ARG A 174 -11.13 -2.41 0.31
N PHE A 175 -10.36 -1.69 1.11
CA PHE A 175 -9.72 -0.44 0.70
C PHE A 175 -8.85 -0.63 -0.55
N TYR A 176 -8.03 -1.68 -0.60
CA TYR A 176 -7.23 -1.96 -1.80
C TYR A 176 -8.09 -2.39 -2.99
N SER A 177 -9.17 -3.15 -2.76
CA SER A 177 -10.10 -3.52 -3.84
C SER A 177 -10.73 -2.27 -4.47
N ASP A 178 -11.22 -1.35 -3.64
CA ASP A 178 -11.83 -0.09 -4.09
C ASP A 178 -10.80 0.76 -4.84
N LYS A 179 -9.57 0.86 -4.32
CA LYS A 179 -8.47 1.58 -5.00
C LYS A 179 -8.11 0.96 -6.35
N MET A 180 -8.10 -0.37 -6.44
CA MET A 180 -7.84 -1.06 -7.71
C MET A 180 -8.92 -0.73 -8.74
N ASP A 181 -10.20 -0.72 -8.33
CA ASP A 181 -11.31 -0.31 -9.18
C ASP A 181 -11.19 1.14 -9.67
N GLU A 182 -10.76 2.06 -8.81
CA GLU A 182 -10.48 3.45 -9.19
C GLU A 182 -9.37 3.54 -10.25
N VAL A 183 -8.26 2.81 -10.05
CA VAL A 183 -7.14 2.75 -11.00
C VAL A 183 -7.62 2.21 -12.34
N LEU A 184 -8.39 1.13 -12.36
CA LEU A 184 -8.93 0.53 -13.58
C LEU A 184 -9.94 1.44 -14.30
N LYS A 185 -10.73 2.22 -13.56
CA LYS A 185 -11.68 3.19 -14.13
C LYS A 185 -11.00 4.47 -14.63
N SER A 186 -9.77 4.75 -14.19
CA SER A 186 -9.03 5.96 -14.53
C SER A 186 -8.85 6.11 -16.05
N ALA A 187 -8.96 7.34 -16.54
CA ALA A 187 -8.71 7.64 -17.96
C ALA A 187 -7.29 7.27 -18.39
N ARG A 188 -6.33 7.35 -17.45
CA ARG A 188 -4.93 6.98 -17.67
C ARG A 188 -4.78 5.50 -17.96
N TYR A 189 -5.40 4.63 -17.15
CA TYR A 189 -5.38 3.20 -17.42
C TYR A 189 -6.08 2.86 -18.74
N LYS A 190 -7.25 3.47 -19.01
CA LYS A 190 -7.95 3.28 -20.29
C LYS A 190 -7.07 3.65 -21.49
N ALA A 191 -6.30 4.73 -21.40
CA ALA A 191 -5.36 5.13 -22.45
C ALA A 191 -4.30 4.07 -22.74
N THR A 192 -3.85 3.31 -21.72
CA THR A 192 -2.90 2.19 -21.93
C THR A 192 -3.48 1.04 -22.76
N LYS A 193 -4.81 0.96 -22.90
CA LYS A 193 -5.52 -0.09 -23.64
C LYS A 193 -6.09 0.38 -24.97
N MET A 194 -5.98 1.66 -25.30
CA MET A 194 -6.45 2.23 -26.56
C MET A 194 -5.62 1.70 -27.74
N LYS A 195 -6.26 1.58 -28.91
CA LYS A 195 -5.54 1.34 -30.16
C LYS A 195 -4.70 2.55 -30.55
N GLU A 196 -3.71 2.37 -31.40
CA GLU A 196 -2.79 3.46 -31.78
C GLU A 196 -3.53 4.64 -32.44
N GLU A 197 -4.57 4.38 -33.23
CA GLU A 197 -5.40 5.39 -33.88
C GLU A 197 -6.22 6.19 -32.85
N GLU A 198 -6.89 5.50 -31.94
CA GLU A 198 -7.63 6.12 -30.83
C GLU A 198 -6.71 6.95 -29.94
N LEU A 199 -5.51 6.45 -29.68
CA LEU A 199 -4.50 7.16 -28.90
C LEU A 199 -4.02 8.43 -29.60
N LYS A 200 -3.88 8.43 -30.93
CA LYS A 200 -3.53 9.64 -31.69
C LYS A 200 -4.63 10.69 -31.58
N ILE A 201 -5.90 10.29 -31.66
CA ILE A 201 -7.05 11.18 -31.47
C ILE A 201 -7.06 11.75 -30.05
N PHE A 202 -6.96 10.88 -29.04
CA PHE A 202 -6.92 11.29 -27.63
C PHE A 202 -5.78 12.28 -27.34
N LEU A 203 -4.59 12.03 -27.88
CA LEU A 203 -3.44 12.92 -27.73
C LEU A 203 -3.66 14.27 -28.41
N SER A 204 -4.26 14.27 -29.62
CA SER A 204 -4.59 15.51 -30.32
C SER A 204 -5.61 16.35 -29.56
N GLU A 205 -6.64 15.72 -28.99
CA GLU A 205 -7.64 16.41 -28.16
C GLU A 205 -7.00 17.04 -26.92
N LYS A 206 -6.10 16.32 -26.25
CA LYS A 206 -5.33 16.82 -25.10
C LYS A 206 -4.39 17.95 -25.49
N GLU A 207 -3.76 17.86 -26.64
CA GLU A 207 -2.90 18.92 -27.17
C GLU A 207 -3.70 20.22 -27.39
N GLU A 208 -4.87 20.13 -28.02
CA GLU A 208 -5.76 21.27 -28.25
C GLU A 208 -6.36 21.84 -26.96
N GLU A 209 -6.62 21.00 -25.95
CA GLU A 209 -6.99 21.45 -24.61
C GLU A 209 -5.89 22.31 -23.97
N ILE A 210 -4.65 21.82 -23.97
CA ILE A 210 -3.50 22.54 -23.39
C ILE A 210 -3.24 23.84 -24.16
N LYS A 211 -3.32 23.83 -25.50
CA LYS A 211 -3.17 25.05 -26.32
C LYS A 211 -4.24 26.09 -25.99
N ARG A 212 -5.50 25.68 -25.78
CA ARG A 212 -6.58 26.57 -25.35
C ARG A 212 -6.30 27.18 -23.99
N GLU A 213 -5.84 26.40 -23.01
CA GLU A 213 -5.42 26.94 -21.70
C GLU A 213 -4.28 27.95 -21.86
N ILE A 214 -3.23 27.61 -22.61
CA ILE A 214 -2.10 28.52 -22.86
C ILE A 214 -2.58 29.85 -23.44
N LYS A 215 -3.51 29.82 -24.39
CA LYS A 215 -4.09 31.02 -24.99
C LYS A 215 -4.78 31.89 -23.94
N ILE A 216 -5.67 31.31 -23.13
CA ILE A 216 -6.39 32.00 -22.06
C ILE A 216 -5.40 32.64 -21.07
N TYR A 217 -4.42 31.87 -20.57
CA TYR A 217 -3.44 32.39 -19.62
C TYR A 217 -2.53 33.47 -20.21
N SER A 218 -2.20 33.36 -21.51
CA SER A 218 -1.43 34.40 -22.20
C SER A 218 -2.24 35.69 -22.29
N GLU A 219 -3.52 35.63 -22.67
CA GLU A 219 -4.40 36.80 -22.76
C GLU A 219 -4.56 37.50 -21.40
N ILE A 220 -4.73 36.73 -20.32
CA ILE A 220 -4.77 37.25 -18.94
C ILE A 220 -3.45 37.95 -18.60
N PHE A 221 -2.32 37.29 -18.88
CA PHE A 221 -0.99 37.84 -18.60
C PHE A 221 -0.76 39.16 -19.34
N TYR A 222 -1.01 39.23 -20.64
CA TYR A 222 -0.83 40.46 -21.42
C TYR A 222 -1.81 41.58 -21.02
N SER A 223 -3.05 41.23 -20.65
CA SER A 223 -4.02 42.20 -20.16
C SER A 223 -3.61 42.80 -18.81
N SER A 224 -2.92 42.03 -17.97
CA SER A 224 -2.39 42.51 -16.69
C SER A 224 -1.22 43.50 -16.86
N LEU A 225 -0.43 43.35 -17.94
CA LEU A 225 0.67 44.24 -18.24
C LEU A 225 0.21 45.60 -18.78
N LYS A 226 -0.86 45.63 -19.58
CA LYS A 226 -1.42 46.90 -20.13
C LYS A 226 -2.06 47.81 -19.09
N LYS A 227 -2.37 47.29 -17.90
CA LYS A 227 -2.97 48.05 -16.79
C LYS A 227 -1.93 48.65 -15.84
N ARG A 228 -0.64 48.39 -16.06
CA ARG A 228 0.48 49.01 -15.37
C ARG A 228 1.08 50.10 -16.25
#